data_AF-A0A3Q3VYW2-F1
#
_entry.id   AF-A0A3Q3VYW2-F1
#
_cell.length_a   1.000
_cell.length_b   1.000
_cell.length_c   1.000
_cell.angle_alpha   90.00
_cell.angle_beta   90.00
_cell.angle_gamma   90.00
#
_symmetry.space_group_name_H-M   'P 1'
#
loop_
_entity.id
_entity.type
_entity.pdbx_description
1 polymer ?
#
loop_
_entity_poly.entity_id
_entity_poly.type
_entity_poly.pdbx_seq_one_letter_code
_entity_poly.pdbx_strand_id
1 'polypeptide(L)'
;MFYFIFLPTSPADAAPLTVPELERSVSAEWRLPESCLDPCLICQSQPKNGCIVHGRTGHLISCYICARKLKKRNKLCPVCRLPIQSVIFTYLS
;
A
#
# COMPACT_ATOMS: atom_id res chain seq x y z
N MET A 1 50.16 -51.04 -3.70
CA MET A 1 49.25 -50.35 -2.75
C MET A 1 49.66 -48.89 -2.71
N PHE A 2 48.89 -47.89 -3.08
CA PHE A 2 47.47 -47.66 -2.82
C PHE A 2 46.76 -47.05 -4.04
N TYR A 3 45.54 -47.52 -4.25
CA TYR A 3 44.51 -46.94 -5.09
C TYR A 3 44.27 -45.46 -4.72
N PHE A 4 44.38 -44.52 -5.67
CA PHE A 4 43.60 -43.29 -5.63
C PHE A 4 42.61 -43.33 -6.80
N ILE A 5 41.36 -43.48 -6.41
CA ILE A 5 40.17 -43.57 -7.24
C ILE A 5 39.52 -42.19 -7.28
N PHE A 6 38.75 -41.95 -8.35
CA PHE A 6 37.69 -40.94 -8.51
C PHE A 6 38.17 -39.48 -8.68
N LEU A 7 37.67 -38.67 -9.61
CA LEU A 7 36.80 -38.77 -10.79
C LEU A 7 36.76 -37.30 -11.37
N PRO A 8 35.94 -36.92 -12.37
CA PRO A 8 36.44 -36.60 -13.69
C PRO A 8 35.97 -35.21 -14.20
N THR A 9 36.32 -34.95 -15.48
CA THR A 9 35.58 -34.16 -16.48
C THR A 9 35.35 -32.65 -16.27
N SER A 10 36.25 -31.91 -16.92
CA SER A 10 36.00 -30.75 -17.80
C SER A 10 34.80 -30.95 -18.78
N PRO A 11 34.46 -29.98 -19.64
CA PRO A 11 33.96 -28.63 -19.42
C PRO A 11 32.55 -28.49 -20.03
N ALA A 12 31.66 -27.74 -19.40
CA ALA A 12 30.43 -27.30 -20.07
C ALA A 12 30.19 -25.84 -19.70
N ASP A 13 30.56 -24.96 -20.63
CA ASP A 13 30.05 -23.61 -20.72
C ASP A 13 28.51 -23.68 -20.75
N ALA A 14 27.89 -23.50 -19.60
CA ALA A 14 26.46 -23.26 -19.50
C ALA A 14 26.24 -21.79 -19.85
N ALA A 15 26.00 -21.53 -21.14
CA ALA A 15 25.49 -20.26 -21.61
C ALA A 15 24.25 -19.88 -20.77
N PRO A 16 24.13 -18.63 -20.27
CA PRO A 16 22.89 -18.17 -19.67
C PRO A 16 21.82 -18.17 -20.75
N LEU A 17 20.82 -19.04 -20.60
CA LEU A 17 19.62 -19.02 -21.42
C LEU A 17 18.91 -17.68 -21.16
N THR A 18 19.14 -16.73 -22.06
CA THR A 18 18.32 -15.54 -22.20
C THR A 18 16.93 -16.01 -22.59
N VAL A 19 16.03 -16.07 -21.60
CA VAL A 19 14.61 -16.23 -21.85
C VAL A 19 14.11 -15.02 -22.63
N PRO A 20 13.46 -15.18 -23.80
CA PRO A 20 12.91 -14.06 -24.55
C PRO A 20 11.66 -13.49 -23.87
N GLU A 21 11.56 -12.17 -23.95
CA GLU A 21 10.45 -11.28 -23.61
C GLU A 21 9.10 -11.71 -24.22
N LEU A 22 8.18 -12.33 -23.46
CA LEU A 22 6.73 -12.24 -23.72
C LEU A 22 5.84 -12.78 -22.58
N GLU A 23 4.71 -12.11 -22.35
CA GLU A 23 3.53 -12.55 -21.59
C GLU A 23 3.55 -12.43 -20.04
N ARG A 24 3.57 -11.20 -19.51
CA ARG A 24 2.41 -10.70 -18.74
C ARG A 24 2.53 -9.19 -18.57
N SER A 25 2.01 -8.46 -19.54
CA SER A 25 1.46 -7.14 -19.28
C SER A 25 0.43 -7.27 -18.16
N VAL A 26 0.87 -7.12 -16.90
CA VAL A 26 -0.03 -6.80 -15.80
C VAL A 26 -0.49 -5.38 -16.10
N SER A 27 -1.59 -5.30 -16.85
CA SER A 27 -2.49 -4.16 -16.97
C SER A 27 -2.26 -3.23 -15.80
N ALA A 28 -1.61 -2.07 -16.05
CA ALA A 28 -1.17 -1.08 -15.07
C ALA A 28 -1.94 -1.20 -13.75
N GLU A 29 -1.34 -1.92 -12.81
CA GLU A 29 -1.93 -2.23 -11.52
C GLU A 29 -2.36 -0.90 -10.89
N TRP A 30 -3.64 -0.74 -10.54
CA TRP A 30 -4.14 0.39 -9.76
C TRP A 30 -3.59 0.31 -8.33
N ARG A 31 -2.26 0.34 -8.18
CA ARG A 31 -1.60 0.31 -6.88
C ARG A 31 -1.96 1.58 -6.16
N LEU A 32 -2.66 1.43 -5.04
CA LEU A 32 -2.85 2.52 -4.11
C LEU A 32 -1.48 3.07 -3.69
N PRO A 33 -1.32 4.40 -3.61
CA PRO A 33 -0.11 5.00 -3.07
C PRO A 33 0.26 4.38 -1.72
N GLU A 34 1.54 4.19 -1.45
CA GLU A 34 2.02 3.62 -0.17
C GLU A 34 1.50 4.39 1.05
N SER A 35 1.28 5.71 0.89
CA SER A 35 0.67 6.56 1.92
C SER A 35 -0.75 6.14 2.35
N CYS A 36 -1.46 5.33 1.55
CA CYS A 36 -2.74 4.74 1.89
C CYS A 36 -2.59 3.61 2.93
N LEU A 37 -1.40 3.02 3.04
CA LEU A 37 -1.06 1.96 4.00
C LEU A 37 -0.68 2.53 5.37
N ASP A 38 -0.29 3.80 5.43
CA ASP A 38 0.00 4.47 6.70
C ASP A 38 -1.22 4.44 7.63
N PRO A 39 -0.99 4.30 8.95
CA PRO A 39 -2.07 4.37 9.90
C PRO A 39 -2.69 5.78 9.98
N CYS A 40 -3.87 5.84 10.59
CA CYS A 40 -4.56 7.07 10.96
C CYS A 40 -3.61 8.05 11.66
N LEU A 41 -3.51 9.29 11.15
CA LEU A 41 -2.58 10.29 11.71
C LEU A 41 -2.93 10.74 13.14
N ILE A 42 -4.13 10.44 13.61
CA ILE A 42 -4.63 10.87 14.93
C ILE A 42 -4.34 9.82 16.01
N CYS A 43 -4.52 8.54 15.70
CA CYS A 43 -4.36 7.46 16.69
C CYS A 43 -3.22 6.49 16.37
N GLN A 44 -2.66 6.55 15.16
CA GLN A 44 -1.55 5.72 14.68
C GLN A 44 -1.76 4.21 14.86
N SER A 45 -3.01 3.77 14.93
CA SER A 45 -3.36 2.38 15.31
C SER A 45 -4.36 1.69 14.39
N GLN A 46 -5.01 2.42 13.50
CA GLN A 46 -6.09 1.92 12.63
C GLN A 46 -5.89 2.45 11.22
N PRO A 47 -6.32 1.73 10.17
CA PRO A 47 -6.17 2.17 8.80
C PRO A 47 -6.96 3.45 8.52
N LYS A 48 -6.58 4.16 7.45
CA LYS A 48 -7.29 5.36 6.96
C LYS A 48 -8.56 4.94 6.21
N ASN A 49 -9.64 4.71 6.95
CA ASN A 49 -10.96 4.36 6.42
C ASN A 49 -12.05 5.38 6.79
N GLY A 50 -11.68 6.54 7.34
CA GLY A 50 -12.60 7.61 7.71
C GLY A 50 -12.40 8.85 6.84
N CYS A 51 -13.21 8.98 5.78
CA CYS A 51 -13.19 10.15 4.91
C CYS A 51 -13.93 11.32 5.57
N ILE A 52 -13.23 12.43 5.78
CA ILE A 52 -13.79 13.68 6.31
C ILE A 52 -14.32 14.51 5.14
N VAL A 53 -15.64 14.64 5.00
CA VAL A 53 -16.29 15.30 3.86
C VAL A 53 -16.61 16.76 4.18
N HIS A 54 -16.30 17.65 3.23
CA HIS A 54 -16.64 19.07 3.27
C HIS A 54 -16.82 19.58 1.83
N GLY A 55 -17.97 20.20 1.56
CA GLY A 55 -18.34 20.64 0.22
C GLY A 55 -18.47 19.46 -0.75
N ARG A 56 -17.70 19.50 -1.84
CA ARG A 56 -17.65 18.44 -2.87
C ARG A 56 -16.42 17.54 -2.75
N THR A 57 -15.64 17.70 -1.67
CA THR A 57 -14.35 17.03 -1.49
C THR A 57 -14.26 16.33 -0.14
N GLY A 58 -13.25 15.48 0.03
CA GLY A 58 -12.97 14.87 1.32
C GLY A 58 -11.49 14.56 1.50
N HIS A 59 -11.06 14.48 2.77
CA HIS A 59 -9.69 14.08 3.13
C HIS A 59 -9.72 12.72 3.84
N LEU A 60 -8.98 11.75 3.31
CA LEU A 60 -8.81 10.41 3.88
C LEU A 60 -7.48 10.32 4.63
N ILE A 61 -7.46 10.86 5.86
CA ILE A 61 -6.24 10.98 6.68
C ILE A 61 -6.36 10.28 8.05
N SER A 62 -7.56 9.80 8.39
CA SER A 62 -7.86 9.25 9.70
C SER A 62 -8.73 8.00 9.59
N CYS A 63 -8.73 7.17 10.64
CA CYS A 63 -9.72 6.10 10.78
C CYS A 63 -11.11 6.67 11.06
N TYR A 64 -12.14 5.87 10.76
CA TYR A 64 -13.54 6.25 10.91
C TYR A 64 -13.89 6.70 12.33
N ILE A 65 -13.36 6.02 13.35
CA ILE A 65 -13.60 6.37 14.76
C ILE A 65 -13.04 7.75 15.11
N CYS A 66 -11.81 8.06 14.69
CA CYS A 66 -11.21 9.37 14.94
C CYS A 66 -11.93 10.48 14.17
N ALA A 67 -12.27 10.26 12.89
CA ALA A 67 -13.03 11.21 12.10
C ALA A 67 -14.40 11.53 12.74
N ARG A 68 -15.13 10.51 13.21
CA ARG A 68 -16.40 10.71 13.94
C ARG A 68 -16.22 11.49 15.23
N LYS A 69 -15.13 11.25 15.98
CA LYS A 69 -14.82 12.03 17.20
C LYS A 69 -14.59 13.50 16.86
N LEU A 70 -13.91 13.82 15.76
CA LEU A 70 -13.72 15.20 15.30
C LEU A 70 -15.06 15.86 14.97
N LYS A 71 -15.91 15.20 14.17
CA LYS A 71 -17.24 15.71 13.81
C LYS A 71 -18.13 15.91 15.05
N LYS A 72 -18.18 14.94 15.96
CA LYS A 72 -18.97 15.03 17.21
C LYS A 72 -18.55 16.20 18.10
N ARG A 73 -17.25 16.53 18.11
CA ARG A 73 -16.69 17.65 18.88
C ARG A 73 -16.69 18.97 18.10
N ASN A 74 -17.35 19.03 16.94
CA ASN A 74 -17.39 20.19 16.05
C ASN A 74 -15.99 20.76 15.72
N LYS A 75 -15.00 19.88 15.58
CA LYS A 75 -13.65 20.27 15.14
C LYS A 75 -13.61 20.41 13.62
N LEU A 76 -12.68 21.24 13.15
CA LEU A 76 -12.44 21.45 11.71
C LEU A 76 -11.63 20.30 11.13
N CYS A 77 -11.66 20.16 9.80
CA CYS A 77 -10.80 19.20 9.08
C CYS A 77 -9.32 19.47 9.41
N PRO A 78 -8.52 18.45 9.81
CA PRO A 78 -7.10 18.64 10.16
C PRO A 78 -6.22 19.14 9.01
N VAL A 79 -6.65 18.93 7.75
CA VAL A 79 -5.87 19.28 6.55
C VAL A 79 -6.19 20.70 6.10
N CYS A 80 -7.45 20.96 5.76
CA CYS A 80 -7.87 22.22 5.13
C CYS A 80 -8.58 23.19 6.08
N ARG A 81 -8.81 22.80 7.34
CA ARG A 81 -9.54 23.59 8.34
C ARG A 81 -10.98 23.98 7.95
N LEU A 82 -11.58 23.30 6.97
CA LEU A 82 -13.00 23.48 6.64
C LEU A 82 -13.91 22.75 7.63
N PRO A 83 -15.15 23.22 7.86
CA PRO A 83 -16.13 22.54 8.71
C PRO A 83 -16.46 21.15 8.17
N ILE A 84 -16.41 20.14 9.05
CA ILE A 84 -16.75 18.76 8.67
C ILE A 84 -18.27 18.67 8.49
N GLN A 85 -18.74 18.34 7.30
CA GLN A 85 -20.17 18.17 7.02
C GLN A 85 -20.62 16.75 7.41
N SER A 86 -19.89 15.75 6.96
CA SER A 86 -20.14 14.33 7.26
C SER A 86 -18.84 13.53 7.32
N VAL A 87 -18.92 12.30 7.80
CA VAL A 87 -17.82 11.34 7.80
C VAL A 87 -18.31 10.07 7.14
N ILE A 88 -17.56 9.56 6.16
CA ILE A 88 -17.89 8.35 5.41
C ILE A 88 -16.89 7.26 5.78
N PHE A 89 -17.39 6.03 5.98
CA PHE A 89 -16.54 4.84 6.07
C PHE A 89 -16.14 4.42 4.65
N THR A 90 -14.84 4.33 4.39
CA THR A 90 -14.29 4.02 3.06
C THR A 90 -13.67 2.64 3.06
N TYR A 91 -14.08 1.80 2.11
CA TYR A 91 -13.43 0.52 1.81
C TYR A 91 -12.38 0.76 0.71
N LEU A 92 -11.17 0.24 0.92
CA LEU A 92 -10.09 0.23 -0.07
C LEU A 92 -9.87 -1.23 -0.49
N SER A 93 -9.72 -1.48 -1.79
CA SER A 93 -9.52 -2.80 -2.40
C SER A 93 -8.26 -2.81 -3.22
#